data_AF-C8XI70-F1
#
_entry.id   AF-C8XI70-F1
#
_cell.length_a   1.000
_cell.length_b   1.000
_cell.length_c   1.000
_cell.angle_alpha   90.00
_cell.angle_beta   90.00
_cell.angle_gamma   90.00
#
_symmetry.space_group_name_H-M   'P 1'
#
loop_
_entity.id
_entity.type
_entity.pdbx_description
1 polymer ?
#
loop_
_entity_poly.entity_id
_entity_poly.type
_entity_poly.pdbx_seq_one_letter_code
_entity_poly.pdbx_strand_id
1 'polypeptide(L)'
;MSKAALDSWEQDHVESPDLAKLQKLAVLLDLDPVKLAELAGYDPIATLPPMRPYLRSRYPHLPAAAHKEIAAITRRYGIDPNGRGPAPGEDES
;
A
#
# COMPACT_ATOMS: atom_id res chain seq x y z
N MET A 1 7.10 18.67 2.07
CA MET A 1 6.83 18.91 3.50
C MET A 1 7.56 20.17 3.91
N SER A 2 7.00 21.03 4.74
CA SER A 2 7.69 22.25 5.20
C SER A 2 8.52 21.95 6.45
N LYS A 3 9.54 22.79 6.71
CA LYS A 3 10.38 22.68 7.92
C LYS A 3 9.56 22.77 9.21
N ALA A 4 8.65 23.73 9.30
CA ALA A 4 7.76 23.88 10.45
C ALA A 4 6.86 22.66 10.71
N ALA A 5 6.45 21.95 9.64
CA ALA A 5 5.68 20.72 9.79
C ALA A 5 6.54 19.58 10.36
N LEU A 6 7.81 19.49 9.96
CA LEU A 6 8.75 18.51 10.52
C LEU A 6 9.03 18.82 12.00
N ASP A 7 9.32 20.07 12.35
CA ASP A 7 9.57 20.49 13.73
C ASP A 7 8.37 20.15 14.65
N SER A 8 7.14 20.30 14.15
CA SER A 8 5.93 19.93 14.88
C SER A 8 5.78 18.42 15.08
N TRP A 9 6.29 17.59 14.17
CA TRP A 9 6.29 16.13 14.32
C TRP A 9 7.33 15.70 15.35
N GLU A 10 8.52 16.31 15.32
CA GLU A 10 9.60 16.03 16.27
C GLU A 10 9.23 16.39 17.71
N GLN A 11 8.35 17.38 17.91
CA GLN A 11 7.85 17.81 19.22
C GLN A 11 6.60 17.05 19.69
N ASP A 12 6.20 15.99 18.98
CA ASP A 12 5.02 15.18 19.32
C ASP A 12 3.70 15.99 19.33
N HIS A 13 3.66 17.11 18.60
CA HIS A 13 2.47 17.97 18.47
C HIS A 13 1.51 17.51 17.36
N VAL A 14 1.76 16.34 16.75
CA VAL A 14 0.92 15.78 15.69
C VAL A 14 0.44 14.39 16.08
N GLU A 15 -0.83 14.30 16.45
CA GLU A 15 -1.48 13.07 16.92
C GLU A 15 -1.68 12.03 15.79
N SER A 16 -1.86 12.48 14.55
CA SER A 16 -2.06 11.60 13.39
C SER A 16 -1.39 12.19 12.13
N PRO A 17 -0.13 11.83 11.87
CA PRO A 17 0.62 12.35 10.73
C PRO A 17 0.08 11.87 9.38
N ASP A 18 -0.24 12.78 8.46
CA ASP A 18 -0.67 12.42 7.09
C ASP A 18 0.16 11.29 6.46
N LEU A 19 -0.50 10.20 6.06
CA LEU A 19 0.13 8.96 5.60
C LEU A 19 1.07 9.19 4.40
N ALA A 20 0.69 10.06 3.46
CA ALA A 20 1.51 10.34 2.29
C ALA A 20 2.81 11.08 2.65
N LYS A 21 2.81 11.92 3.69
CA LYS A 21 4.04 12.56 4.21
C LYS A 21 4.90 11.55 4.97
N LEU A 22 4.29 10.68 5.76
CA LEU A 22 4.98 9.62 6.50
C LEU A 22 5.71 8.66 5.55
N GLN A 23 5.05 8.23 4.47
CA GLN A 23 5.67 7.36 3.46
C GLN A 23 6.83 8.04 2.72
N LYS A 24 6.71 9.34 2.41
CA LYS A 24 7.81 10.10 1.80
C LYS A 24 9.02 10.21 2.73
N LEU A 25 8.78 10.37 4.03
CA LEU A 25 9.85 10.35 5.04
C LEU A 25 10.51 8.98 5.13
N ALA A 26 9.74 7.89 5.09
CA ALA A 26 10.28 6.52 5.10
C ALA A 26 11.28 6.32 3.95
N VAL A 27 10.88 6.69 2.72
CA VAL A 27 11.76 6.60 1.54
C VAL A 27 13.02 7.44 1.70
N LEU A 28 12.91 8.66 2.25
CA LEU A 28 14.06 9.54 2.46
C LEU A 28 15.07 8.97 3.47
N LEU A 29 14.57 8.24 4.47
CA LEU A 29 15.34 7.65 5.55
C LEU A 29 15.77 6.20 5.28
N ASP A 30 15.50 5.69 4.07
CA ASP A 30 15.76 4.29 3.68
C ASP A 30 15.07 3.27 4.61
N LEU A 31 13.84 3.59 5.01
CA LEU A 31 12.97 2.73 5.82
C LEU A 31 11.84 2.16 4.96
N ASP A 32 11.37 0.97 5.31
CA ASP A 32 10.18 0.37 4.71
C ASP A 32 8.93 1.25 4.99
N PRO A 33 8.29 1.83 3.96
CA PRO A 33 7.13 2.71 4.12
C PRO A 33 5.88 2.01 4.64
N VAL A 34 5.69 0.72 4.29
CA VAL A 34 4.58 -0.09 4.77
C VAL A 34 4.78 -0.35 6.25
N LYS A 35 6.00 -0.76 6.62
CA LYS A 35 6.31 -1.06 8.01
C LYS A 35 6.20 0.17 8.92
N LEU A 36 6.63 1.33 8.45
CA LEU A 36 6.51 2.58 9.18
C LEU A 36 5.04 3.00 9.36
N ALA A 37 4.21 2.81 8.33
CA ALA A 37 2.78 3.10 8.40
C ALA A 37 2.08 2.21 9.45
N GLU A 38 2.37 0.90 9.46
CA GLU A 38 1.85 -0.03 10.48
C GLU A 38 2.24 0.38 11.90
N LEU A 39 3.51 0.72 12.12
CA LEU A 39 4.02 1.16 13.43
C LEU A 39 3.35 2.45 13.92
N ALA A 40 2.99 3.34 12.98
CA ALA A 40 2.24 4.55 13.26
C ALA A 40 0.71 4.32 13.39
N GLY A 41 0.27 3.06 13.38
CA GLY A 41 -1.15 2.70 13.56
C GLY A 41 -2.02 2.87 12.32
N TYR A 42 -1.42 3.15 11.15
CA TYR A 42 -2.13 3.11 9.89
C TYR A 42 -2.30 1.66 9.45
N ASP A 43 -3.48 1.34 8.92
CA ASP A 43 -3.71 0.09 8.22
C ASP A 43 -3.57 0.37 6.70
N PRO A 44 -2.39 0.12 6.10
CA PRO A 44 -2.19 0.31 4.67
C PRO A 44 -3.02 -0.68 3.83
N ILE A 45 -3.57 -1.73 4.43
CA ILE A 45 -4.39 -2.76 3.79
C ILE A 45 -5.90 -2.41 3.91
N ALA A 46 -6.31 -1.63 4.92
CA ALA A 46 -7.71 -1.42 5.33
C ALA A 46 -8.68 -1.01 4.22
N THR A 47 -8.24 -0.34 3.15
CA THR A 47 -9.15 -0.02 2.04
C THR A 47 -8.43 0.04 0.71
N LEU A 48 -7.89 -1.09 0.25
CA LEU A 48 -7.87 -1.26 -1.21
C LEU A 48 -9.34 -1.21 -1.67
N PRO A 49 -9.71 -0.28 -2.58
CA PRO A 49 -11.03 -0.34 -3.18
C PRO A 49 -11.21 -1.75 -3.73
N PRO A 50 -12.37 -2.39 -3.55
CA PRO A 50 -12.56 -3.70 -4.13
C PRO A 50 -12.20 -3.59 -5.62
N MET A 51 -11.33 -4.48 -6.12
CA MET A 51 -10.79 -4.37 -7.49
C MET A 51 -11.92 -4.23 -8.53
N ARG A 52 -13.09 -4.80 -8.23
CA ARG A 52 -14.28 -4.75 -9.10
C ARG A 52 -14.74 -3.31 -9.44
N PRO A 53 -15.08 -2.42 -8.49
CA PRO A 53 -15.43 -1.04 -8.81
C PRO A 53 -14.33 -0.28 -9.55
N TYR A 54 -13.04 -0.44 -9.17
CA TYR A 54 -11.92 0.21 -9.86
C TYR A 54 -11.78 -0.24 -11.32
N LEU A 55 -11.82 -1.56 -11.56
CA LEU A 55 -11.75 -2.11 -12.91
C LEU A 55 -12.95 -1.69 -13.75
N ARG A 56 -14.15 -1.65 -13.15
CA ARG A 56 -15.36 -1.18 -13.84
C ARG A 56 -15.28 0.30 -14.23
N SER A 57 -14.74 1.17 -13.38
CA SER A 57 -14.63 2.60 -13.67
C SER A 57 -13.52 2.91 -14.67
N ARG A 58 -12.39 2.19 -14.62
CA ARG A 58 -11.21 2.45 -15.46
C ARG A 58 -11.23 1.68 -16.78
N TYR A 59 -11.87 0.52 -16.83
CA TYR A 59 -11.92 -0.39 -17.98
C TYR A 59 -13.36 -0.86 -18.25
N PRO A 60 -14.26 0.03 -18.73
CA PRO A 60 -15.69 -0.28 -18.88
C PRO A 60 -15.99 -1.38 -19.91
N HIS A 61 -15.09 -1.63 -20.85
CA HIS A 61 -15.23 -2.65 -21.90
C HIS A 61 -14.37 -3.90 -21.63
N LEU A 62 -13.97 -4.14 -20.38
CA LEU A 62 -13.12 -5.27 -20.05
C LEU A 62 -13.85 -6.61 -20.36
N PRO A 63 -13.27 -7.48 -21.21
CA PRO A 63 -13.93 -8.73 -21.59
C PRO A 63 -14.11 -9.68 -20.40
N ALA A 64 -15.15 -10.51 -20.44
CA ALA A 64 -15.40 -11.52 -19.41
C ALA A 64 -14.24 -12.51 -19.21
N ALA A 65 -13.46 -12.79 -20.26
CA ALA A 65 -12.26 -13.62 -20.18
C ALA A 65 -11.16 -12.97 -19.31
N ALA A 66 -10.94 -11.66 -19.47
CA ALA A 66 -9.95 -10.92 -18.68
C ALA A 66 -10.34 -10.86 -17.19
N HIS A 67 -11.64 -10.79 -16.88
CA HIS A 67 -12.09 -10.90 -15.48
C HIS A 67 -11.74 -12.25 -14.84
N LYS A 68 -11.81 -13.36 -15.60
CA LYS A 68 -11.43 -14.69 -15.11
C LYS A 68 -9.93 -14.80 -14.90
N GLU A 69 -9.14 -14.24 -15.81
CA GLU A 69 -7.68 -14.23 -15.73
C GLU A 69 -7.20 -13.40 -14.54
N ILE A 70 -7.75 -12.19 -14.35
CA ILE A 70 -7.46 -11.36 -13.18
C ILE A 70 -7.80 -12.12 -11.89
N ALA A 71 -8.97 -12.77 -11.81
CA ALA A 71 -9.32 -13.56 -10.64
C ALA A 71 -8.36 -14.74 -10.39
N ALA A 72 -7.85 -15.37 -11.46
CA ALA A 72 -6.87 -16.45 -11.35
C ALA A 72 -5.49 -15.94 -10.89
N ILE A 73 -5.04 -14.79 -11.39
CA ILE A 73 -3.80 -14.11 -10.97
C ILE A 73 -3.92 -13.65 -9.53
N THR A 74 -5.00 -12.96 -9.15
CA THR A 74 -5.25 -12.57 -7.75
C THR A 74 -5.35 -13.78 -6.83
N ARG A 75 -5.84 -14.93 -7.30
CA ARG A 75 -5.84 -16.16 -6.50
C ARG A 75 -4.46 -16.80 -6.38
N ARG A 76 -3.61 -16.68 -7.42
CA ARG A 76 -2.29 -17.31 -7.48
C ARG A 76 -1.19 -16.46 -6.82
N TYR A 77 -1.27 -15.15 -7.00
CA TYR A 77 -0.25 -14.16 -6.63
C TYR A 77 -0.81 -13.03 -5.77
N GLY A 78 -2.13 -12.96 -5.58
CA GLY A 78 -2.69 -11.97 -4.66
C GLY A 78 -2.15 -12.26 -3.27
N ILE A 79 -1.86 -11.18 -2.55
CA ILE A 79 -1.31 -11.23 -1.20
C ILE A 79 -2.34 -11.98 -0.34
N ASP A 80 -1.97 -13.16 0.16
CA ASP A 80 -2.65 -13.73 1.32
C ASP A 80 -2.40 -12.74 2.46
N PRO A 81 -3.44 -12.11 3.04
CA PRO A 81 -3.25 -11.21 4.17
C PRO A 81 -2.59 -11.89 5.39
N ASN A 82 -2.40 -13.21 5.38
CA ASN A 82 -1.67 -14.00 6.36
C ASN A 82 -0.40 -14.72 5.80
N GLY A 83 -0.04 -14.49 4.54
CA GLY A 83 1.05 -15.19 3.85
C GLY A 83 2.40 -14.49 4.00
N ARG A 84 3.43 -15.25 4.38
CA ARG A 84 4.81 -14.74 4.55
C ARG A 84 5.50 -14.52 3.19
N GLY A 85 5.30 -13.34 2.60
CA GLY A 85 6.16 -12.76 1.57
C GLY A 85 6.31 -13.53 0.25
N PRO A 86 7.17 -13.05 -0.67
CA PRO A 86 7.48 -13.72 -1.94
C PRO A 86 8.10 -15.10 -1.71
N ALA A 87 7.83 -16.04 -2.62
CA ALA A 87 8.49 -17.34 -2.57
C ALA A 87 9.98 -17.21 -2.96
N PRO A 88 10.88 -18.09 -2.48
CA PRO A 88 12.28 -18.08 -2.90
C PRO A 88 12.40 -18.11 -4.43
N GLY A 89 13.09 -17.13 -5.01
CA GLY A 89 13.22 -16.94 -6.46
C GLY A 89 12.20 -16.01 -7.13
N GLU A 90 11.31 -15.35 -6.36
CA GLU A 90 10.52 -14.19 -6.82
C GLU A 90 11.13 -12.88 -6.27
N ASP A 91 11.13 -11.81 -7.08
CA ASP A 91 11.59 -10.44 -6.75
C ASP A 91 12.93 -10.31 -5.97
N GLU A 92 13.82 -11.28 -6.14
CA GLU A 92 15.23 -11.20 -5.74
C GLU A 92 16.02 -10.60 -6.92
N SER A 93 16.00 -9.27 -7.05
CA SER A 93 16.93 -8.52 -7.93
C SER A 93 17.82 -7.59 -7.13
#